data_AF-A0AAV4ZTD4-F1
#
_entry.id   AF-A0AAV4ZTD4-F1
#
_cell.length_a   1.000
_cell.length_b   1.000
_cell.length_c   1.000
_cell.angle_alpha   90.00
_cell.angle_beta   90.00
_cell.angle_gamma   90.00
#
_symmetry.space_group_name_H-M   'P 1'
#
loop_
_entity.id
_entity.type
_entity.pdbx_description
1 polymer ?
#
loop_
_entity_poly.entity_id
_entity_poly.type
_entity_poly.pdbx_seq_one_letter_code
_entity_poly.pdbx_strand_id
1 'polypeptide(L)'
;MAITLAAIPEGSFWMRAAVLAIVALGITVAVYGAVALIVKADDAGLALAGNTAPAPLGSLGRAIGRAVVKGMPGLLKLLAIVGTAAMIWVGGGILVHGLETYGLTAPAHAIHAAAAWVGDWLPAARGGIEWLVTAAASGLVGLVVGGLLIPLTSFVLAPAWQGVARLRQRAA
;
A
#
# COMPACT_ATOMS: atom_id res chain seq x y z
N MET A 1 7.03 -10.35 0.47
CA MET A 1 7.62 -11.68 0.24
C MET A 1 6.66 -12.65 -0.44
N ALA A 2 5.37 -12.69 -0.07
CA ALA A 2 4.40 -13.53 -0.78
C ALA A 2 4.24 -13.15 -2.27
N ILE A 3 4.06 -11.85 -2.57
CA ILE A 3 3.95 -11.34 -3.95
C ILE A 3 5.21 -11.64 -4.76
N THR A 4 6.39 -11.45 -4.15
CA THR A 4 7.67 -11.70 -4.81
C THR A 4 7.89 -13.19 -5.06
N LEU A 5 7.48 -14.06 -4.14
CA LEU A 5 7.55 -15.50 -4.33
C LEU A 5 6.62 -15.97 -5.46
N ALA A 6 5.39 -15.44 -5.51
CA ALA A 6 4.41 -15.76 -6.54
C ALA A 6 4.85 -15.34 -7.96
N ALA A 7 5.69 -14.30 -8.06
CA ALA A 7 6.21 -13.81 -9.34
C ALA A 7 7.45 -14.58 -9.84
N ILE A 8 8.08 -15.41 -9.01
CA ILE A 8 9.30 -16.15 -9.39
C ILE A 8 8.89 -17.48 -10.05
N PRO A 9 9.38 -17.78 -11.27
CA PRO A 9 9.15 -19.08 -11.91
C PRO A 9 9.57 -20.28 -11.06
N GLU A 10 9.06 -21.46 -11.42
CA GLU A 10 9.56 -22.74 -10.86
C GLU A 10 11.07 -22.87 -11.10
N GLY A 11 11.81 -23.11 -10.02
CA GLY A 11 13.28 -23.10 -10.02
C GLY A 11 13.87 -23.70 -8.75
N SER A 12 15.20 -23.72 -8.64
CA SER A 12 15.88 -24.30 -7.47
C SER A 12 15.55 -23.52 -6.19
N PHE A 13 15.49 -24.22 -5.06
CA PHE A 13 15.28 -23.61 -3.75
C PHE A 13 16.25 -22.45 -3.48
N TRP A 14 17.53 -22.64 -3.82
CA TRP A 14 18.59 -21.65 -3.64
C TRP A 14 18.38 -20.38 -4.47
N MET A 15 17.86 -20.50 -5.70
CA MET A 15 17.53 -19.34 -6.53
C MET A 15 16.42 -18.50 -5.89
N ARG A 16 15.31 -19.14 -5.49
CA ARG A 16 14.19 -18.47 -4.82
C ARG A 16 14.63 -17.82 -3.51
N ALA A 17 15.42 -18.51 -2.70
CA ALA A 17 15.96 -17.99 -1.45
C ALA A 17 16.83 -16.73 -1.67
N ALA A 18 17.74 -16.77 -2.66
CA ALA A 18 18.60 -15.63 -2.99
C ALA A 18 17.78 -14.42 -3.47
N VAL A 19 16.82 -14.62 -4.36
CA VAL A 19 15.95 -13.53 -4.85
C VAL A 19 15.15 -12.92 -3.71
N LEU A 20 14.52 -13.76 -2.86
CA LEU A 20 13.77 -13.27 -1.71
C LEU A 20 14.65 -12.49 -0.73
N ALA A 21 15.89 -12.94 -0.47
CA ALA A 21 16.82 -12.24 0.40
C ALA A 21 17.20 -10.86 -0.16
N ILE A 22 17.53 -10.78 -1.45
CA ILE A 22 17.87 -9.52 -2.13
C ILE A 22 16.68 -8.56 -2.10
N VAL A 23 15.49 -9.03 -2.45
CA VAL A 23 14.29 -8.18 -2.48
C VAL A 23 13.89 -7.75 -1.07
N ALA A 24 14.01 -8.64 -0.08
CA ALA A 24 13.75 -8.29 1.32
C ALA A 24 14.67 -7.17 1.80
N LEU A 25 15.98 -7.28 1.55
CA LEU A 25 16.94 -6.25 1.92
C LEU A 25 16.69 -4.95 1.14
N GLY A 26 16.50 -5.05 -0.17
CA GLY A 26 16.27 -3.90 -1.05
C GLY A 26 15.03 -3.10 -0.66
N ILE A 27 13.89 -3.78 -0.43
CA ILE A 27 12.66 -3.12 0.01
C ILE A 27 12.82 -2.55 1.42
N THR A 28 13.51 -3.24 2.33
CA THR A 28 13.78 -2.73 3.68
C THR A 28 14.54 -1.41 3.62
N VAL A 29 15.65 -1.37 2.87
CA VAL A 29 16.44 -0.15 2.69
C VAL A 29 15.63 0.94 1.99
N ALA A 30 14.88 0.60 0.94
CA ALA A 30 14.09 1.58 0.20
C ALA A 30 12.98 2.21 1.06
N VAL A 31 12.20 1.40 1.77
CA VAL A 31 11.06 1.88 2.58
C VAL A 31 11.55 2.64 3.80
N TYR A 32 12.44 2.06 4.60
CA TYR A 32 12.94 2.73 5.80
C TYR A 32 13.84 3.93 5.44
N GLY A 33 14.60 3.84 4.34
CA GLY A 33 15.37 4.96 3.81
C GLY A 33 14.49 6.12 3.37
N ALA A 34 13.42 5.86 2.63
CA ALA A 34 12.45 6.89 2.25
C ALA A 34 11.80 7.55 3.48
N VAL A 35 11.37 6.75 4.46
CA VAL A 35 10.82 7.28 5.73
C VAL A 35 11.86 8.13 6.47
N ALA A 36 13.11 7.67 6.56
CA ALA A 36 14.19 8.42 7.20
C ALA A 36 14.47 9.75 6.49
N LEU A 37 14.42 9.78 5.15
CA LEU A 37 14.56 11.01 4.38
C LEU A 37 13.42 11.99 4.65
N ILE A 38 12.18 11.51 4.73
CA ILE A 38 11.00 12.34 5.04
C ILE A 38 11.14 12.96 6.43
N VAL A 39 11.46 12.14 7.45
CA VAL A 39 11.65 12.64 8.82
C VAL A 39 12.83 13.61 8.89
N LYS A 40 13.94 13.32 8.21
CA LYS A 40 15.10 14.20 8.20
C LYS A 40 14.82 15.53 7.50
N ALA A 41 13.97 15.52 6.48
CA ALA A 41 13.53 16.76 5.83
C ALA A 41 12.71 17.64 6.78
N ASP A 42 11.90 17.05 7.67
CA ASP A 42 11.16 17.79 8.69
C ASP A 42 12.11 18.45 9.72
N ASP A 43 13.05 17.67 10.26
CA ASP A 43 14.08 18.16 11.19
C ASP A 43 14.93 19.28 10.56
N ALA A 44 15.33 19.09 9.30
CA ALA A 44 16.09 20.09 8.54
C ALA A 44 15.26 21.36 8.29
N GLY A 45 13.96 21.22 8.04
CA GLY A 45 13.02 22.33 7.91
C GLY A 45 12.95 23.16 9.20
N LEU A 46 12.85 22.51 10.36
CA LEU A 46 12.87 23.16 11.66
C LEU A 46 14.19 23.89 11.92
N ALA A 47 15.32 23.24 11.63
CA ALA A 47 16.65 23.84 11.78
C ALA A 47 16.83 25.09 10.89
N LEU A 48 16.37 25.05 9.64
CA LEU A 48 16.42 26.19 8.72
C LEU A 48 15.46 27.31 9.14
N ALA A 49 14.29 26.99 9.67
CA ALA A 49 13.33 27.97 10.17
C ALA A 49 13.86 28.76 11.37
N GLY A 50 14.67 28.13 12.22
CA GLY A 50 15.32 28.74 13.38
C GLY A 50 16.65 29.44 13.10
N ASN A 51 17.15 29.43 11.85
CA ASN A 51 18.48 29.95 11.53
C ASN A 51 18.58 31.48 11.70
N THR A 52 19.58 31.95 12.46
CA THR A 52 19.84 33.37 12.76
C THR A 52 20.83 34.05 11.81
N ALA A 53 21.24 33.37 10.73
CA ALA A 53 22.19 33.92 9.77
C ALA A 53 21.76 35.29 9.19
N PRO A 54 22.72 36.19 8.87
CA PRO A 54 22.46 37.49 8.27
C PRO A 54 21.76 37.41 6.90
N ALA A 55 21.05 38.48 6.53
CA ALA A 55 20.44 38.61 5.22
C ALA A 55 21.51 38.74 4.11
N PRO A 56 21.23 38.28 2.87
CA PRO A 56 19.97 37.74 2.36
C PRO A 56 19.82 36.20 2.47
N LEU A 57 20.91 35.48 2.72
CA LEU A 57 20.90 34.01 2.74
C LEU A 57 20.10 33.44 3.92
N GLY A 58 20.15 34.09 5.08
CA GLY A 58 19.40 33.66 6.26
C GLY A 58 17.89 33.87 6.14
N SER A 59 17.41 34.92 5.44
CA SER A 59 15.96 35.15 5.27
C SER A 59 15.33 34.14 4.31
N LEU A 60 16.04 33.79 3.24
CA LEU A 60 15.62 32.75 2.29
C LEU A 60 15.59 31.37 2.97
N GLY A 61 16.63 31.02 3.72
CA GLY A 61 16.69 29.77 4.49
C GLY A 61 15.53 29.61 5.47
N ARG A 62 15.19 30.67 6.22
CA ARG A 62 14.03 30.68 7.13
C ARG A 62 12.70 30.55 6.40
N ALA A 63 12.55 31.17 5.22
CA ALA A 63 11.35 31.04 4.41
C ALA A 63 11.15 29.60 3.93
N ILE A 64 12.20 28.98 3.40
CA ILE A 64 12.19 27.57 2.96
C ILE A 64 11.92 26.64 4.14
N GLY A 65 12.62 26.80 5.28
CA GLY A 65 12.41 25.97 6.46
C GLY A 65 10.96 26.02 6.96
N ARG A 66 10.36 27.21 7.03
CA ARG A 66 8.94 27.36 7.40
C ARG A 66 7.99 26.74 6.37
N ALA A 67 8.32 26.79 5.09
CA ALA A 67 7.50 26.16 4.04
C ALA A 67 7.53 24.63 4.18
N VAL A 68 8.70 24.04 4.44
CA VAL A 68 8.84 22.59 4.65
C VAL A 68 8.03 22.12 5.86
N VAL A 69 8.21 22.76 7.02
CA VAL A 69 7.51 22.38 8.26
C VAL A 69 6.00 22.56 8.14
N LYS A 70 5.53 23.63 7.49
CA LYS A 70 4.09 23.83 7.24
C LYS A 70 3.52 22.84 6.22
N GLY A 71 4.34 22.37 5.27
CA GLY A 71 3.96 21.38 4.26
C GLY A 71 3.91 19.96 4.79
N MET A 72 4.70 19.63 5.81
CA MET A 72 4.84 18.26 6.34
C MET A 72 3.51 17.60 6.74
N PRO A 73 2.58 18.25 7.48
CA PRO A 73 1.29 17.65 7.80
C PRO A 73 0.46 17.30 6.57
N GLY A 74 0.56 18.10 5.51
CA GLY A 74 -0.12 17.83 4.23
C GLY A 74 0.48 16.63 3.52
N LEU A 75 1.81 16.55 3.45
CA LEU A 75 2.53 15.41 2.90
C LEU A 75 2.15 14.10 3.62
N LEU A 76 2.20 14.09 4.95
CA LEU A 76 1.87 12.89 5.74
C LEU A 76 0.41 12.45 5.56
N LYS A 77 -0.53 13.39 5.48
CA LYS A 77 -1.95 13.07 5.15
C LYS A 77 -2.10 12.48 3.75
N LEU A 78 -1.41 13.06 2.76
CA LEU A 78 -1.44 12.54 1.40
C LEU A 78 -0.87 11.12 1.34
N LEU A 79 0.27 10.89 2.00
CA LEU A 79 0.88 9.55 2.09
C LEU A 79 -0.06 8.55 2.79
N ALA A 80 -0.79 8.97 3.82
CA ALA A 80 -1.77 8.11 4.48
C ALA A 80 -2.94 7.73 3.55
N ILE A 81 -3.47 8.69 2.78
CA ILE A 81 -4.55 8.44 1.81
C ILE A 81 -4.05 7.51 0.70
N VAL A 82 -2.91 7.82 0.10
CA VAL A 82 -2.30 7.02 -0.97
C VAL A 82 -1.96 5.62 -0.48
N GLY A 83 -1.37 5.50 0.72
CA GLY A 83 -1.06 4.22 1.34
C GLY A 83 -2.31 3.38 1.60
N THR A 84 -3.38 3.99 2.08
CA THR A 84 -4.66 3.29 2.29
C THR A 84 -5.26 2.82 0.98
N ALA A 85 -5.29 3.68 -0.04
CA ALA A 85 -5.78 3.31 -1.37
C ALA A 85 -4.95 2.18 -1.99
N ALA A 86 -3.62 2.23 -1.85
CA ALA A 86 -2.72 1.18 -2.30
C ALA A 86 -2.99 -0.15 -1.59
N MET A 87 -3.21 -0.15 -0.27
CA MET A 87 -3.51 -1.36 0.49
C MET A 87 -4.84 -2.00 0.09
N ILE A 88 -5.88 -1.19 -0.17
CA ILE A 88 -7.18 -1.68 -0.66
C ILE A 88 -7.02 -2.32 -2.04
N TRP A 89 -6.30 -1.64 -2.94
CA TRP A 89 -6.06 -2.14 -4.29
C TRP A 89 -5.22 -3.43 -4.28
N VAL A 90 -4.08 -3.44 -3.60
CA VAL A 90 -3.21 -4.62 -3.51
C VAL A 90 -3.95 -5.79 -2.85
N GLY A 91 -4.69 -5.54 -1.77
CA GLY A 91 -5.50 -6.55 -1.09
C GLY A 91 -6.58 -7.15 -2.00
N GLY A 92 -7.30 -6.31 -2.75
CA GLY A 92 -8.29 -6.75 -3.71
C GLY A 92 -7.72 -7.59 -4.85
N GLY A 93 -6.54 -7.23 -5.37
CA GLY A 93 -5.83 -8.02 -6.37
C GLY A 93 -5.41 -9.40 -5.85
N ILE A 94 -4.91 -9.47 -4.60
CA ILE A 94 -4.59 -10.73 -3.94
C ILE A 94 -5.83 -11.62 -3.81
N LEU A 95 -6.99 -11.05 -3.47
CA LEU A 95 -8.24 -11.80 -3.37
C LEU A 95 -8.70 -12.33 -4.73
N VAL A 96 -8.71 -11.50 -5.76
CA VAL A 96 -9.11 -11.93 -7.13
C VAL A 96 -8.21 -13.06 -7.61
N HIS A 97 -6.89 -12.90 -7.48
CA HIS A 97 -5.93 -13.92 -7.90
C HIS A 97 -6.02 -15.20 -7.05
N GLY A 98 -6.25 -15.05 -5.75
CA GLY A 98 -6.48 -16.17 -4.84
C GLY A 98 -7.73 -16.96 -5.24
N LEU A 99 -8.85 -16.27 -5.49
CA LEU A 99 -10.11 -16.89 -5.91
C LEU A 99 -9.93 -17.68 -7.21
N GLU A 100 -9.22 -17.12 -8.19
CA GLU A 100 -8.88 -17.79 -9.43
C GLU A 100 -8.06 -19.07 -9.17
N THR A 101 -7.04 -18.99 -8.33
CA THR A 101 -6.19 -20.13 -7.96
C THR A 101 -6.98 -21.24 -7.24
N TYR A 102 -7.99 -20.89 -6.44
CA TYR A 102 -8.86 -21.84 -5.75
C TYR A 102 -10.05 -22.34 -6.59
N GLY A 103 -10.11 -22.01 -7.88
CA GLY A 103 -11.11 -22.52 -8.83
C GLY A 103 -12.33 -21.62 -9.05
N LEU A 104 -12.43 -20.49 -8.35
CA LEU A 104 -13.46 -19.47 -8.59
C LEU A 104 -12.95 -18.44 -9.59
N THR A 105 -12.92 -18.82 -10.87
CA THR A 105 -12.34 -18.02 -11.95
C THR A 105 -13.24 -16.90 -12.48
N ALA A 106 -14.53 -16.92 -12.15
CA ALA A 106 -15.52 -15.97 -12.67
C ALA A 106 -15.18 -14.49 -12.40
N PRO A 107 -14.73 -14.08 -11.20
CA PRO A 107 -14.36 -12.68 -10.95
C PRO A 107 -13.15 -12.23 -11.80
N ALA A 108 -12.13 -13.09 -11.92
CA ALA A 108 -10.95 -12.79 -12.74
C ALA A 108 -11.30 -12.66 -14.23
N HIS A 109 -12.11 -13.59 -14.76
CA HIS A 109 -12.56 -13.54 -16.16
C HIS A 109 -13.44 -12.32 -16.45
N ALA A 110 -14.32 -11.94 -15.52
CA ALA A 110 -15.14 -10.73 -15.68
C ALA A 110 -14.28 -9.47 -15.75
N ILE A 111 -13.24 -9.38 -14.90
CA ILE A 111 -12.30 -8.25 -14.90
C ILE A 111 -11.49 -8.23 -16.19
N HIS A 112 -10.97 -9.37 -16.64
CA HIS A 112 -10.23 -9.46 -17.91
C HIS A 112 -11.09 -9.16 -19.13
N ALA A 113 -12.34 -9.64 -19.18
CA ALA A 113 -13.26 -9.33 -20.26
C ALA A 113 -13.58 -7.83 -20.30
N ALA A 114 -13.82 -7.20 -19.15
CA ALA A 114 -14.02 -5.76 -19.06
C ALA A 114 -12.77 -4.98 -19.49
N ALA A 115 -11.59 -5.40 -19.04
CA ALA A 115 -10.32 -4.79 -19.41
C ALA A 115 -10.04 -4.87 -20.91
N ALA A 116 -10.23 -6.05 -21.51
CA ALA A 116 -10.06 -6.26 -22.95
C ALA A 116 -11.07 -5.44 -23.76
N TRP A 117 -12.34 -5.42 -23.34
CA TRP A 117 -13.40 -4.66 -24.01
C TRP A 117 -13.08 -3.17 -24.05
N VAL A 118 -12.61 -2.56 -22.95
CA VAL A 118 -12.20 -1.15 -22.94
C VAL A 118 -10.87 -0.96 -23.68
N GLY A 119 -9.95 -1.92 -23.58
CA GLY A 119 -8.64 -1.88 -24.25
C GLY A 119 -8.73 -1.85 -25.78
N ASP A 120 -9.73 -2.52 -26.34
CA ASP A 120 -9.98 -2.55 -27.79
C ASP A 120 -10.45 -1.18 -28.34
N TRP A 121 -10.91 -0.25 -27.50
CA TRP A 121 -11.34 1.09 -27.92
C TRP A 121 -10.17 1.99 -28.30
N LEU A 122 -8.99 1.74 -27.73
CA LEU A 122 -7.78 2.50 -28.02
C LEU A 122 -6.56 1.56 -28.10
N PRO A 123 -6.37 0.86 -29.24
CA PRO A 123 -5.34 -0.16 -29.40
C PRO A 123 -3.91 0.34 -29.14
N ALA A 124 -3.64 1.61 -29.44
CA ALA A 124 -2.34 2.24 -29.20
C ALA A 124 -1.94 2.34 -27.72
N ALA A 125 -2.92 2.31 -26.80
CA ALA A 125 -2.70 2.38 -25.36
C ALA A 125 -3.25 1.16 -24.61
N ARG A 126 -3.54 0.06 -25.34
CA ARG A 126 -4.23 -1.13 -24.82
C ARG A 126 -3.67 -1.63 -23.49
N GLY A 127 -2.35 -1.83 -23.40
CA GLY A 127 -1.73 -2.35 -22.16
C GLY A 127 -1.91 -1.42 -20.95
N GLY A 128 -1.89 -0.09 -21.16
CA GLY A 128 -2.11 0.87 -20.08
C GLY A 128 -3.58 0.90 -19.64
N ILE A 129 -4.51 0.79 -20.59
CA ILE A 129 -5.94 0.75 -20.32
C ILE A 129 -6.32 -0.55 -19.61
N GLU A 130 -5.86 -1.69 -20.10
CA GLU A 130 -6.12 -2.99 -19.48
C GLU A 130 -5.60 -3.03 -18.04
N TRP A 131 -4.39 -2.50 -17.81
CA TRP A 131 -3.84 -2.35 -16.47
C TRP A 131 -4.71 -1.47 -15.57
N LEU A 132 -5.15 -0.31 -16.07
CA LEU A 132 -5.95 0.64 -15.29
C LEU A 132 -7.33 0.08 -14.94
N VAL A 133 -7.97 -0.62 -15.88
CA VAL A 133 -9.27 -1.27 -15.65
C VAL A 133 -9.12 -2.42 -14.65
N THR A 134 -8.11 -3.26 -14.82
CA THR A 134 -7.80 -4.36 -13.89
C THR A 134 -7.50 -3.83 -12.49
N ALA A 135 -6.74 -2.73 -12.41
CA ALA A 135 -6.41 -2.03 -11.18
C ALA A 135 -7.66 -1.51 -10.46
N ALA A 136 -8.51 -0.77 -11.17
CA ALA A 136 -9.73 -0.19 -10.63
C ALA A 136 -10.69 -1.28 -10.16
N ALA A 137 -10.87 -2.34 -10.94
CA ALA A 137 -11.75 -3.45 -10.59
C ALA A 137 -11.23 -4.21 -9.36
N SER A 138 -9.91 -4.46 -9.28
CA SER A 138 -9.28 -5.07 -8.10
C SER A 138 -9.48 -4.20 -6.85
N GLY A 139 -9.29 -2.88 -6.97
CA GLY A 139 -9.57 -1.94 -5.89
C GLY A 139 -11.02 -1.95 -5.43
N LEU A 140 -11.97 -2.03 -6.37
CA LEU A 140 -13.40 -2.14 -6.04
C LEU A 140 -13.71 -3.44 -5.28
N VAL A 141 -13.16 -4.57 -5.73
CA VAL A 141 -13.29 -5.86 -5.01
C VAL A 141 -12.73 -5.75 -3.60
N GLY A 142 -11.53 -5.18 -3.45
CA GLY A 142 -10.90 -4.94 -2.15
C GLY A 142 -11.77 -4.07 -1.23
N LEU A 143 -12.40 -3.03 -1.78
CA LEU A 143 -13.26 -2.12 -1.02
C LEU A 143 -14.58 -2.79 -0.61
N VAL A 144 -15.20 -3.57 -1.49
CA VAL A 144 -16.42 -4.33 -1.19
C VAL A 144 -16.13 -5.38 -0.11
N VAL A 145 -15.09 -6.19 -0.29
CA VAL A 145 -14.74 -7.23 0.69
C VAL A 145 -14.32 -6.61 2.02
N GLY A 146 -13.48 -5.57 2.00
CA GLY A 146 -13.11 -4.83 3.20
C GLY A 146 -14.32 -4.24 3.92
N GLY A 147 -15.25 -3.64 3.18
CA GLY A 147 -16.50 -3.12 3.70
C GLY A 147 -17.40 -4.18 4.33
N LEU A 148 -17.50 -5.37 3.72
CA LEU A 148 -18.25 -6.52 4.25
C LEU A 148 -17.61 -7.14 5.49
N LEU A 149 -16.29 -7.10 5.60
CA LEU A 149 -15.56 -7.61 6.77
C LEU A 149 -15.75 -6.74 8.02
N ILE A 150 -16.05 -5.44 7.87
CA ILE A 150 -16.27 -4.54 9.01
C ILE A 150 -17.43 -5.00 9.90
N PRO A 151 -18.68 -5.20 9.40
CA PRO A 151 -19.77 -5.68 10.24
C PRO A 151 -19.53 -7.11 10.75
N LEU A 152 -18.91 -7.98 9.95
CA LEU A 152 -18.58 -9.33 10.39
C LEU A 152 -17.63 -9.31 11.60
N THR A 153 -16.58 -8.50 11.54
CA THR A 153 -15.59 -8.42 12.61
C THR A 153 -16.14 -7.71 13.85
N SER A 154 -16.93 -6.66 13.68
CA SER A 154 -17.48 -5.89 14.79
C SER A 154 -18.63 -6.61 15.51
N PHE A 155 -19.54 -7.27 14.80
CA PHE A 155 -20.71 -7.90 15.39
C PHE A 155 -20.53 -9.38 15.75
N VAL A 156 -19.58 -10.09 15.13
CA VAL A 156 -19.38 -11.53 15.40
C VAL A 156 -18.09 -11.77 16.16
N LEU A 157 -16.95 -11.34 15.61
CA LEU A 157 -15.64 -11.69 16.15
C LEU A 157 -15.31 -10.95 17.47
N ALA A 158 -15.53 -9.63 17.52
CA ALA A 158 -15.27 -8.85 18.71
C ALA A 158 -16.06 -9.33 19.95
N PRO A 159 -17.40 -9.53 19.90
CA PRO A 159 -18.15 -10.04 21.05
C PRO A 159 -17.81 -11.49 21.38
N ALA A 160 -17.58 -12.36 20.39
CA ALA A 160 -17.16 -13.75 20.64
C ALA A 160 -15.81 -13.81 21.38
N TRP A 161 -14.84 -12.99 20.96
CA TRP A 161 -13.53 -12.91 21.62
C TRP A 161 -13.64 -12.39 23.05
N GLN A 162 -14.45 -11.35 23.28
CA GLN A 162 -14.70 -10.85 24.64
C GLN A 162 -15.36 -11.90 25.53
N GLY A 163 -16.28 -12.71 24.98
CA GLY A 163 -16.88 -13.84 25.69
C GLY A 163 -15.85 -14.87 26.13
N VAL A 164 -14.96 -15.29 25.21
CA VAL A 164 -13.87 -16.25 25.49
C VAL A 164 -12.87 -15.68 26.50
N ALA A 165 -12.47 -14.41 26.36
CA ALA A 165 -11.53 -13.77 27.26
C ALA A 165 -12.08 -13.68 28.70
N ARG A 166 -13.38 -13.42 28.87
CA ARG A 166 -14.05 -13.40 30.17
C ARG A 166 -14.10 -14.78 30.83
N LEU A 167 -14.31 -15.84 30.05
CA LEU A 167 -14.29 -17.21 30.57
C LEU A 167 -12.89 -17.61 31.06
N ARG A 168 -11.84 -17.22 30.33
CA ARG A 168 -10.45 -17.48 30.73
C ARG A 168 -10.06 -16.74 32.01
N GLN A 169 -10.53 -15.50 32.23
CA GLN A 169 -10.26 -14.75 33.46
C GLN A 169 -11.00 -15.28 34.69
N ARG A 170 -12.12 -16.01 34.51
CA ARG A 170 -12.84 -16.66 35.63
C ARG A 170 -12.25 -18.01 36.01
N ALA A 171 -11.44 -18.61 35.13
CA ALA A 171 -10.80 -19.90 35.34
C ALA A 171 -9.36 -19.80 35.88
N ALA A 172 -8.82 -18.59 36.02
CA ALA A 172 -7.54 -18.27 36.63
C ALA A 172 -7.76 -17.60 38.00
#